data_AF-A0A7J7YQU3-F1
#
_entry.id   AF-A0A7J7YQU3-F1
#
_cell.length_a   1.000
_cell.length_b   1.000
_cell.length_c   1.000
_cell.angle_alpha   90.00
_cell.angle_beta   90.00
_cell.angle_gamma   90.00
#
_symmetry.space_group_name_H-M   'P 1'
#
loop_
_entity.id
_entity.type
_entity.pdbx_description
1 polymer ?
#
loop_
_entity_poly.entity_id
_entity_poly.type
_entity_poly.pdbx_seq_one_letter_code
_entity_poly.pdbx_strand_id
1 'polypeptide(L)'
;MDSELMHSIVGSYLKPPERVFVPSFIQSDESSQNHYSVNFGVSAVKMLPSPNSQALILALKTLQEKIHRLELERTQAEDNLNILSREAAQYKQALENETNERNLVHQELIKQKKDISIQLSSAQSRCTLLEKQLEYTKRMVLNVEREKNMILEQQAQLQREKEQDHMKLQAKLEKLDVLEKECFKLTTTQKTAEDKIKHLEEKLKEKEHQRKLFQDKASELQTGLEINRILMSSVSNPKRSREKKKSSKKTKCLKRGASQQVYSKFGSLPIVAEKMMQHYGPHILQKPPAVTEPRCLYKPTRTTSHCKAVPPDPEKSISICDNLSELLMAMQDEFDQMSMEHRKLLNQMEETESRSVCEDIECELEHLVKKMEIKGEQISKLMKHQDSVRRL
;
A
#
# COMPACT_ATOMS: atom_id res chain seq x y z
N MET A 1 40.71 12.02 17.73
CA MET A 1 40.56 11.38 19.04
C MET A 1 41.03 9.95 18.88
N ASP A 2 42.29 9.69 18.57
CA ASP A 2 43.47 9.82 19.43
C ASP A 2 43.26 9.22 20.82
N SER A 3 43.87 8.05 21.04
CA SER A 3 44.71 7.77 22.21
C SER A 3 45.49 6.48 21.97
N GLU A 4 46.75 6.63 21.58
CA GLU A 4 47.82 5.71 21.94
C GLU A 4 47.94 5.63 23.47
N LEU A 5 48.18 4.44 24.02
CA LEU A 5 49.05 4.34 25.19
C LEU A 5 49.81 3.01 25.19
N MET A 6 51.11 3.16 25.05
CA MET A 6 52.19 2.19 25.25
C MET A 6 52.32 1.79 26.73
N HIS A 7 52.92 0.60 26.96
CA HIS A 7 53.95 0.25 27.96
C HIS A 7 53.92 -1.29 28.19
N SER A 8 54.94 -2.05 27.73
CA SER A 8 56.14 -2.47 28.50
C SER A 8 55.84 -3.57 29.54
N ILE A 9 56.64 -4.60 29.85
CA ILE A 9 58.01 -5.04 29.51
C ILE A 9 58.22 -6.41 30.24
N VAL A 10 59.24 -7.20 29.86
CA VAL A 10 59.84 -8.35 30.61
C VAL A 10 59.06 -9.69 30.57
N GLY A 11 59.67 -10.85 30.28
CA GLY A 11 61.08 -11.17 30.06
C GLY A 11 61.25 -12.63 29.62
N SER A 12 62.25 -12.88 28.78
CA SER A 12 62.71 -14.20 28.38
C SER A 12 63.46 -14.88 29.53
N TYR A 13 63.14 -16.13 29.85
CA TYR A 13 64.12 -17.04 30.44
C TYR A 13 63.91 -18.48 29.97
N LEU A 14 64.86 -18.91 29.13
CA LEU A 14 65.55 -20.20 29.15
C LEU A 14 64.68 -21.47 29.20
N LYS A 15 64.57 -22.09 28.02
CA LYS A 15 64.49 -23.55 27.88
C LYS A 15 65.60 -24.19 28.76
N PRO A 16 65.29 -25.05 29.74
CA PRO A 16 66.34 -25.81 30.41
C PRO A 16 66.86 -26.92 29.49
N PRO A 17 68.13 -27.34 29.64
CA PRO A 17 68.81 -28.20 28.68
C PRO A 17 68.31 -29.65 28.70
N GLU A 18 68.49 -30.32 27.56
CA GLU A 18 68.69 -31.77 27.47
C GLU A 18 69.66 -32.22 28.58
N ARG A 19 69.13 -32.83 29.64
CA ARG A 19 69.96 -33.47 30.64
C ARG A 19 70.45 -34.80 30.09
N VAL A 20 71.66 -34.74 29.55
CA VAL A 20 72.76 -35.70 29.73
C VAL A 20 72.36 -36.99 30.45
N PHE A 21 72.42 -38.09 29.71
CA PHE A 21 72.61 -39.43 30.26
C PHE A 21 73.77 -39.39 31.26
N VAL A 22 73.46 -39.60 32.54
CA VAL A 22 74.43 -40.00 33.56
C VAL A 22 74.14 -41.49 33.84
N PRO A 23 75.16 -42.37 33.82
CA PRO A 23 74.95 -43.81 33.84
C PRO A 23 74.24 -44.26 35.11
N SER A 24 73.29 -45.20 34.96
CA SER A 24 72.74 -45.99 36.04
C SER A 24 73.89 -46.65 36.81
N PHE A 25 74.21 -46.12 37.99
CA PHE A 25 75.08 -46.81 38.92
C PHE A 25 74.33 -48.05 39.40
N ILE A 26 75.04 -49.18 39.32
CA ILE A 26 74.61 -50.51 39.70
C ILE A 26 73.94 -50.46 41.08
N GLN A 27 72.64 -50.72 41.13
CA GLN A 27 72.00 -51.16 42.36
C GLN A 27 72.48 -52.59 42.60
N SER A 28 73.57 -52.70 43.34
CA SER A 28 73.98 -53.96 43.95
C SER A 28 72.92 -54.31 44.98
N ASP A 29 72.04 -55.25 44.64
CA ASP A 29 71.36 -56.07 45.64
C ASP A 29 72.42 -56.96 46.32
N GLU A 30 73.15 -56.39 47.28
CA GLU A 30 73.84 -57.16 48.32
C GLU A 30 73.15 -56.90 49.65
N SER A 31 71.97 -57.49 49.79
CA SER A 31 71.40 -57.80 51.09
C SER A 31 72.25 -58.90 51.75
N SER A 32 72.89 -58.51 52.85
CA SER A 32 73.08 -59.34 54.06
C SER A 32 73.94 -60.60 53.89
N GLN A 33 75.25 -60.39 53.98
CA GLN A 33 76.22 -61.39 54.34
C GLN A 33 75.87 -62.01 55.72
N ASN A 34 75.36 -63.24 55.72
CA ASN A 34 75.48 -64.14 56.86
C ASN A 34 76.98 -64.42 57.06
N HIS A 35 77.60 -63.68 57.97
CA HIS A 35 78.96 -63.93 58.41
C HIS A 35 79.02 -65.30 59.10
N TYR A 36 79.57 -66.29 58.41
CA TYR A 36 80.08 -67.49 59.04
C TYR A 36 81.17 -67.09 60.04
N SER A 37 80.91 -67.43 61.30
CA SER A 37 81.85 -67.34 62.42
C SER A 37 83.12 -68.11 62.10
N VAL A 38 84.19 -67.41 61.76
CA VAL A 38 85.55 -67.94 61.81
C VAL A 38 86.08 -67.62 63.20
N ASN A 39 86.09 -68.64 64.05
CA ASN A 39 86.77 -68.65 65.34
C ASN A 39 88.25 -68.24 65.15
N PHE A 40 88.58 -66.97 65.37
CA PHE A 40 89.94 -66.59 65.71
C PHE A 40 90.12 -66.76 67.21
N GLY A 41 90.82 -67.84 67.56
CA GLY A 41 91.22 -68.14 68.92
C GLY A 41 91.88 -66.93 69.57
N VAL A 42 91.28 -66.52 70.68
CA VAL A 42 91.82 -65.54 71.61
C VAL A 42 93.15 -66.08 72.16
N SER A 43 94.26 -65.60 71.60
CA SER A 43 95.52 -65.55 72.35
C SER A 43 95.58 -64.18 73.03
N ALA A 44 95.07 -64.13 74.25
CA ALA A 44 95.13 -62.97 75.12
C ALA A 44 96.59 -62.72 75.55
N VAL A 45 97.34 -61.96 74.75
CA VAL A 45 98.59 -61.35 75.20
C VAL A 45 98.22 -60.17 76.09
N LYS A 46 98.27 -60.40 77.42
CA LYS A 46 98.28 -59.36 78.45
C LYS A 46 99.44 -58.39 78.18
N MET A 47 99.17 -57.29 77.50
CA MET A 47 100.03 -56.11 77.54
C MET A 47 99.56 -55.23 78.71
N LEU A 48 100.47 -54.95 79.65
CA LEU A 48 100.22 -54.00 80.73
C LEU A 48 99.76 -52.65 80.15
N PRO A 49 98.77 -51.97 80.76
CA PRO A 49 98.27 -50.70 80.25
C PRO A 49 99.34 -49.60 80.45
N SER A 50 99.92 -49.14 79.34
CA SER A 50 100.61 -47.85 79.27
C SER A 50 99.55 -46.73 79.23
N PRO A 51 99.70 -45.63 79.99
CA PRO A 51 98.75 -44.52 79.98
C PRO A 51 98.45 -43.96 78.57
N ASN A 52 99.43 -43.99 77.66
CA ASN A 52 99.28 -43.49 76.29
C ASN A 52 98.48 -44.43 75.37
N SER A 53 98.60 -45.76 75.52
CA SER A 53 97.80 -46.70 74.71
C SER A 53 96.32 -46.67 75.11
N GLN A 54 96.03 -46.44 76.39
CA GLN A 54 94.67 -46.31 76.89
C GLN A 54 93.96 -45.06 76.33
N ALA A 55 94.66 -43.92 76.28
CA ALA A 55 94.12 -42.67 75.72
C ALA A 55 93.83 -42.79 74.21
N LEU A 56 94.69 -43.47 73.45
CA LEU A 56 94.48 -43.74 72.02
C LEU A 56 93.25 -44.61 71.77
N ILE A 57 93.10 -45.71 72.53
CA ILE A 57 91.94 -46.60 72.43
C ILE A 57 90.65 -45.85 72.78
N LEU A 58 90.68 -44.98 73.79
CA LEU A 58 89.54 -44.12 74.13
C LEU A 58 89.19 -43.14 73.00
N ALA A 59 90.18 -42.46 72.42
CA ALA A 59 89.96 -41.53 71.31
C ALA A 59 89.39 -42.23 70.05
N LEU A 60 89.87 -43.42 69.72
CA LEU A 60 89.34 -44.23 68.62
C LEU A 60 87.89 -44.68 68.88
N LYS A 61 87.58 -45.11 70.11
CA LYS A 61 86.20 -45.45 70.49
C LYS A 61 85.27 -44.24 70.39
N THR A 62 85.71 -43.07 70.88
CA THR A 62 84.95 -41.82 70.75
C THR A 62 84.73 -41.43 69.29
N LEU A 63 85.73 -41.60 68.42
CA LEU A 63 85.61 -41.32 66.99
C LEU A 63 84.65 -42.30 66.31
N GLN A 64 84.73 -43.60 66.60
CA GLN A 64 83.80 -44.61 66.08
C GLN A 64 82.36 -44.30 66.49
N GLU A 65 82.13 -43.93 67.74
CA GLU A 65 80.79 -43.56 68.22
C GLU A 65 80.29 -42.25 67.58
N LYS A 66 81.19 -41.30 67.32
CA LYS A 66 80.84 -40.07 66.57
C LYS A 66 80.48 -40.37 65.12
N ILE A 67 81.23 -41.24 64.44
CA ILE A 67 80.92 -41.68 63.07
C ILE A 67 79.56 -42.37 63.05
N HIS A 68 79.32 -43.32 63.96
CA HIS A 68 78.05 -44.02 64.03
C HIS A 68 76.86 -43.07 64.27
N ARG A 69 77.02 -42.07 65.15
CA ARG A 69 76.01 -41.03 65.38
C ARG A 69 75.75 -40.20 64.12
N LEU A 70 76.80 -39.77 63.41
CA LEU A 70 76.67 -39.00 62.17
C LEU A 70 76.02 -39.81 61.05
N GLU A 71 76.29 -41.11 60.96
CA GLU A 71 75.62 -42.01 60.01
C GLU A 71 74.12 -42.11 60.29
N LEU A 72 73.73 -42.23 61.56
CA LEU A 72 72.32 -42.24 61.98
C LEU A 72 71.61 -40.92 61.67
N GLU A 73 72.26 -39.78 61.98
CA GLU A 73 71.74 -38.45 61.65
C GLU A 73 71.63 -38.25 60.13
N ARG A 74 72.58 -38.77 59.34
CA ARG A 74 72.52 -38.74 57.88
C ARG A 74 71.31 -39.52 57.35
N THR A 75 71.10 -40.76 57.82
CA THR A 75 69.94 -41.56 57.41
C THR A 75 68.62 -40.91 57.82
N GLN A 76 68.56 -40.32 59.02
CA GLN A 76 67.38 -39.59 59.47
C GLN A 76 67.10 -38.34 58.62
N ALA A 77 68.15 -37.58 58.25
CA ALA A 77 68.01 -36.43 57.37
C ALA A 77 67.58 -36.83 55.96
N GLU A 78 68.08 -37.96 55.45
CA GLU A 78 67.71 -38.53 54.17
C GLU A 78 66.24 -38.99 54.15
N ASP A 79 65.78 -39.67 55.20
CA ASP A 79 64.37 -40.07 55.36
C ASP A 79 63.45 -38.84 55.43
N ASN A 80 63.84 -37.81 56.19
CA ASN A 80 63.10 -36.55 56.26
C ASN A 80 63.02 -35.86 54.90
N LEU A 81 64.12 -35.82 54.14
CA LEU A 81 64.14 -35.27 52.79
C LEU A 81 63.23 -36.06 51.85
N ASN A 82 63.24 -37.39 51.95
CA ASN A 82 62.36 -38.27 51.15
C ASN A 82 60.88 -38.04 51.47
N ILE A 83 60.53 -37.82 52.75
CA ILE A 83 59.16 -37.45 53.16
C ILE A 83 58.77 -36.09 52.58
N LEU A 84 59.60 -35.06 52.78
CA LEU A 84 59.34 -33.71 52.26
C LEU A 84 59.22 -33.68 50.73
N SER A 85 60.06 -34.45 50.03
CA SER A 85 60.00 -34.60 48.57
C SER A 85 58.66 -35.21 48.12
N ARG A 86 58.18 -36.23 48.84
CA ARG A 86 56.89 -36.87 48.55
C ARG A 86 55.72 -35.92 48.82
N GLU A 87 55.75 -35.19 49.95
CA GLU A 87 54.73 -34.19 50.29
C GLU A 87 54.70 -33.06 49.25
N ALA A 88 55.87 -32.53 48.86
CA ALA A 88 55.96 -31.50 47.82
C ALA A 88 55.41 -31.99 46.47
N ALA A 89 55.69 -33.24 46.09
CA ALA A 89 55.13 -33.84 44.88
C ALA A 89 53.60 -33.99 44.96
N GLN A 90 53.07 -34.38 46.11
CA GLN A 90 51.63 -34.48 46.35
C GLN A 90 50.93 -33.11 46.28
N TYR A 91 51.51 -32.07 46.88
CA TYR A 91 50.96 -30.71 46.78
C TYR A 91 50.94 -30.20 45.35
N LYS A 92 52.02 -30.44 44.60
CA LYS A 92 52.08 -30.09 43.18
C LYS A 92 50.98 -30.80 42.38
N GLN A 93 50.79 -32.09 42.61
CA GLN A 93 49.75 -32.89 41.95
C GLN A 93 48.33 -32.39 42.31
N ALA A 94 48.08 -32.10 43.59
CA ALA A 94 46.78 -31.59 44.04
C ALA A 94 46.44 -30.25 43.37
N LEU A 95 47.43 -29.34 43.27
CA LEU A 95 47.25 -28.06 42.60
C LEU A 95 46.98 -28.20 41.10
N GLU A 96 47.69 -29.11 40.43
CA GLU A 96 47.46 -29.41 39.01
C GLU A 96 46.05 -29.97 38.78
N ASN A 97 45.61 -30.91 39.61
CA ASN A 97 44.26 -31.47 39.55
C ASN A 97 43.19 -30.40 39.74
N GLU A 98 43.33 -29.54 40.75
CA GLU A 98 42.37 -28.45 41.01
C GLU A 98 42.34 -27.45 39.83
N THR A 99 43.48 -27.20 39.18
CA THR A 99 43.54 -26.34 37.99
C THR A 99 42.83 -26.99 36.80
N ASN A 100 43.02 -28.29 36.59
CA ASN A 100 42.36 -29.04 35.54
C ASN A 100 40.83 -29.10 35.74
N GLU A 101 40.37 -29.31 36.98
CA GLU A 101 38.94 -29.28 37.32
C GLU A 101 38.33 -27.91 37.06
N ARG A 102 38.99 -26.82 37.50
CA ARG A 102 38.52 -25.45 37.22
C ARG A 102 38.42 -25.18 35.71
N ASN A 103 39.41 -25.64 34.94
CA ASN A 103 39.40 -25.49 33.48
C ASN A 103 38.23 -26.25 32.83
N LEU A 104 37.94 -27.47 33.31
CA LEU A 104 36.82 -28.27 32.82
C LEU A 104 35.47 -27.61 33.13
N VAL A 105 35.28 -27.14 34.36
CA VAL A 105 34.05 -26.41 34.76
C VAL A 105 33.89 -25.13 33.93
N HIS A 106 34.99 -24.40 33.69
CA HIS A 106 34.95 -23.21 32.86
C HIS A 106 34.57 -23.51 31.40
N GLN A 107 35.12 -24.59 30.83
CA GLN A 107 34.79 -25.02 29.48
C GLN A 107 33.31 -25.43 29.35
N GLU A 108 32.79 -26.18 30.32
CA GLU A 108 31.37 -26.56 30.35
C GLU A 108 30.46 -25.34 30.50
N LEU A 109 30.84 -24.37 31.35
CA LEU A 109 30.11 -23.11 31.47
C LEU A 109 30.07 -22.32 30.15
N ILE A 110 31.21 -22.27 29.43
CA ILE A 110 31.25 -21.63 28.10
C ILE A 110 30.31 -22.35 27.12
N LYS A 111 30.30 -23.69 27.13
CA LYS A 111 29.42 -24.48 26.28
C LYS A 111 27.94 -24.21 26.58
N GLN A 112 27.56 -24.26 27.85
CA GLN A 112 26.20 -23.94 28.31
C GLN A 112 25.80 -22.51 27.92
N LYS A 113 26.70 -21.53 28.08
CA LYS A 113 26.47 -20.15 27.66
C LYS A 113 26.20 -20.05 26.15
N LYS A 114 26.94 -20.80 25.32
CA LYS A 114 26.71 -20.85 23.87
C LYS A 114 25.36 -21.49 23.54
N ASP A 115 25.02 -22.59 24.18
CA ASP A 115 23.75 -23.29 23.95
C ASP A 115 22.55 -22.41 24.32
N ILE A 116 22.61 -21.72 25.47
CA ILE A 116 21.59 -20.74 25.88
C ILE A 116 21.52 -19.59 24.87
N SER A 117 22.66 -19.09 24.38
CA SER A 117 22.68 -18.02 23.38
C SER A 117 22.02 -18.44 22.06
N ILE A 118 22.20 -19.68 21.63
CA ILE A 118 21.53 -20.24 20.42
C ILE A 118 20.03 -20.39 20.66
N GLN A 119 19.62 -20.87 21.84
CA GLN A 119 18.20 -20.97 22.18
C GLN A 119 17.53 -19.60 22.23
N LEU A 120 18.21 -18.60 22.79
CA LEU A 120 17.71 -17.23 22.86
C LEU A 120 17.55 -16.62 21.46
N SER A 121 18.55 -16.77 20.58
CA SER A 121 18.45 -16.26 19.21
C SER A 121 17.36 -16.98 18.40
N SER A 122 17.19 -18.29 18.59
CA SER A 122 16.10 -19.06 17.99
C SER A 122 14.72 -18.59 18.48
N ALA A 123 14.57 -18.39 19.80
CA ALA A 123 13.34 -17.86 20.39
C ALA A 123 13.03 -16.45 19.91
N GLN A 124 14.04 -15.58 19.84
CA GLN A 124 13.91 -14.22 19.30
C GLN A 124 13.45 -14.25 17.83
N SER A 125 14.06 -15.10 16.98
CA SER A 125 13.64 -15.27 15.60
C SER A 125 12.18 -15.72 15.50
N ARG A 126 11.76 -16.69 16.32
CA ARG A 126 10.36 -17.14 16.40
C ARG A 126 9.41 -16.00 16.81
N CYS A 127 9.77 -15.19 17.81
CA CYS A 127 8.97 -14.04 18.23
C CYS A 127 8.82 -13.02 17.10
N THR A 128 9.91 -12.64 16.43
CA THR A 128 9.85 -11.69 15.31
C THR A 128 8.98 -12.18 14.15
N LEU A 129 8.96 -13.49 13.88
CA LEU A 129 8.06 -14.07 12.88
C LEU A 129 6.60 -13.95 13.30
N LEU A 130 6.27 -14.26 14.56
CA LEU A 130 4.92 -14.15 15.09
C LEU A 130 4.44 -12.69 15.10
N GLU A 131 5.31 -11.74 15.42
CA GLU A 131 5.01 -10.31 15.33
C GLU A 131 4.65 -9.89 13.91
N LYS A 132 5.41 -10.34 12.91
CA LYS A 132 5.10 -10.08 11.48
C LYS A 132 3.76 -10.68 11.07
N GLN A 133 3.46 -11.91 11.51
CA GLN A 133 2.17 -12.55 11.24
C GLN A 133 1.01 -11.78 11.89
N LEU A 134 1.18 -11.36 13.15
CA LEU A 134 0.18 -10.58 13.86
C LEU A 134 -0.07 -9.24 13.18
N GLU A 135 0.98 -8.56 12.72
CA GLU A 135 0.87 -7.30 12.00
C GLU A 135 0.16 -7.45 10.65
N TYR A 136 0.46 -8.53 9.92
CA TYR A 136 -0.27 -8.88 8.71
C TYR A 136 -1.77 -9.10 8.98
N THR A 137 -2.11 -9.88 10.01
CA THR A 137 -3.50 -10.13 10.39
C THR A 137 -4.21 -8.85 10.81
N LYS A 138 -3.58 -7.98 11.60
CA LYS A 138 -4.13 -6.66 11.96
C LYS A 138 -4.46 -5.85 10.71
N ARG A 139 -3.54 -5.78 9.74
CA ARG A 139 -3.76 -5.06 8.48
C ARG A 139 -4.92 -5.64 7.68
N MET A 140 -5.02 -6.96 7.58
CA MET A 140 -6.10 -7.64 6.88
C MET A 140 -7.46 -7.34 7.54
N VAL A 141 -7.54 -7.42 8.87
CA VAL A 141 -8.77 -7.10 9.62
C VAL A 141 -9.18 -5.64 9.40
N LEU A 142 -8.24 -4.71 9.49
CA LEU A 142 -8.51 -3.29 9.20
C LEU A 142 -8.99 -3.07 7.76
N ASN A 143 -8.47 -3.83 6.78
CA ASN A 143 -8.94 -3.75 5.40
C ASN A 143 -10.39 -4.24 5.27
N VAL A 144 -10.70 -5.40 5.85
CA VAL A 144 -12.06 -5.95 5.87
C VAL A 144 -13.04 -5.01 6.57
N GLU A 145 -12.63 -4.36 7.66
CA GLU A 145 -13.46 -3.38 8.37
C GLU A 145 -13.73 -2.13 7.51
N ARG A 146 -12.74 -1.64 6.77
CA ARG A 146 -12.94 -0.54 5.82
C ARG A 146 -13.88 -0.93 4.68
N GLU A 147 -13.70 -2.11 4.09
CA GLU A 147 -14.59 -2.62 3.04
C GLU A 147 -16.03 -2.76 3.53
N LYS A 148 -16.23 -3.32 4.73
CA LYS A 148 -17.54 -3.39 5.38
C LYS A 148 -18.16 -2.00 5.53
N ASN A 149 -17.41 -1.02 6.03
CA ASN A 149 -17.92 0.34 6.21
C ASN A 149 -18.29 0.99 4.87
N MET A 150 -17.50 0.79 3.83
CA MET A 150 -17.78 1.28 2.48
C MET A 150 -19.05 0.65 1.90
N ILE A 151 -19.25 -0.66 2.08
CA ILE A 151 -20.48 -1.35 1.64
C ILE A 151 -21.70 -0.84 2.40
N LEU A 152 -21.59 -0.64 3.72
CA LEU A 152 -22.68 -0.09 4.54
C LEU A 152 -23.03 1.34 4.11
N GLU A 153 -22.04 2.17 3.81
CA GLU A 153 -22.24 3.53 3.31
C GLU A 153 -22.92 3.53 1.93
N GLN A 154 -22.46 2.68 1.01
CA GLN A 154 -23.11 2.48 -0.30
C GLN A 154 -24.56 2.02 -0.15
N GLN A 155 -24.83 1.09 0.77
CA GLN A 155 -26.19 0.63 1.06
C GLN A 155 -27.07 1.76 1.62
N ALA A 156 -26.53 2.59 2.51
CA ALA A 156 -27.24 3.74 3.06
C ALA A 156 -27.50 4.81 2.00
N GLN A 157 -26.55 5.04 1.08
CA GLN A 157 -26.74 5.95 -0.04
C GLN A 157 -27.84 5.44 -1.00
N LEU A 158 -27.78 4.18 -1.40
CA LEU A 158 -28.79 3.58 -2.28
C LEU A 158 -30.19 3.63 -1.66
N GLN A 159 -30.29 3.43 -0.33
CA GLN A 159 -31.55 3.56 0.38
C GLN A 159 -32.11 4.99 0.33
N ARG A 160 -31.26 6.00 0.55
CA ARG A 160 -31.65 7.41 0.43
C ARG A 160 -32.08 7.77 -0.99
N GLU A 161 -31.39 7.28 -2.01
CA GLU A 161 -31.75 7.49 -3.42
C GLU A 161 -33.12 6.86 -3.73
N LYS A 162 -33.37 5.62 -3.27
CA LYS A 162 -34.68 4.96 -3.41
C LYS A 162 -35.80 5.75 -2.74
N GLU A 163 -35.57 6.25 -1.52
CA GLU A 163 -36.54 7.08 -0.81
C GLU A 163 -36.81 8.39 -1.55
N GLN A 164 -35.78 9.04 -2.07
CA GLN A 164 -35.91 10.26 -2.86
C GLN A 164 -36.72 10.01 -4.13
N ASP A 165 -36.47 8.92 -4.85
CA ASP A 165 -37.20 8.58 -6.06
C ASP A 165 -38.64 8.16 -5.76
N HIS A 166 -38.88 7.48 -4.64
CA HIS A 166 -40.22 7.21 -4.15
C HIS A 166 -40.99 8.51 -3.86
N MET A 167 -40.37 9.48 -3.19
CA MET A 167 -40.98 10.80 -2.95
C MET A 167 -41.29 11.54 -4.26
N LYS A 168 -40.37 11.52 -5.25
CA LYS A 168 -40.62 12.12 -6.58
C LYS A 168 -41.78 11.44 -7.30
N LEU A 169 -41.85 10.10 -7.23
CA LEU A 169 -42.93 9.33 -7.84
C LEU A 169 -44.27 9.65 -7.18
N GLN A 170 -44.31 9.71 -5.85
CA GLN A 170 -45.50 10.08 -5.09
C GLN A 170 -46.00 11.48 -5.50
N ALA A 171 -45.10 12.48 -5.57
CA ALA A 171 -45.47 13.83 -6.00
C ALA A 171 -46.02 13.86 -7.45
N LYS A 172 -45.48 13.05 -8.36
CA LYS A 172 -46.01 12.91 -9.73
C LYS A 172 -47.40 12.26 -9.73
N LEU A 173 -47.61 11.25 -8.89
CA LEU A 173 -48.89 10.56 -8.76
C LEU A 173 -49.97 11.53 -8.23
N GLU A 174 -49.65 12.32 -7.21
CA GLU A 174 -50.54 13.35 -6.66
C GLU A 174 -50.90 14.40 -7.73
N LYS A 175 -49.93 14.85 -8.52
CA LYS A 175 -50.18 15.76 -9.65
C LYS A 175 -51.11 15.15 -10.70
N LEU A 176 -50.96 13.86 -10.98
CA LEU A 176 -51.79 13.14 -11.95
C LEU A 176 -53.23 13.01 -11.45
N ASP A 177 -53.43 12.68 -10.17
CA ASP A 177 -54.77 12.65 -9.54
C ASP A 177 -55.49 14.00 -9.61
N VAL A 178 -54.76 15.11 -9.41
CA VAL A 178 -55.33 16.47 -9.58
C VAL A 178 -55.77 16.71 -11.03
N LEU A 179 -54.93 16.37 -12.01
CA LEU A 179 -55.26 16.52 -13.43
C LEU A 179 -56.44 15.62 -13.84
N GLU A 180 -56.51 14.40 -13.33
CA GLU A 180 -57.64 13.49 -13.56
C GLU A 180 -58.96 14.10 -13.05
N LYS A 181 -58.95 14.66 -11.83
CA LYS A 181 -60.11 15.39 -11.28
C LYS A 181 -60.50 16.60 -12.13
N GLU A 182 -59.54 17.33 -12.70
CA GLU A 182 -59.81 18.44 -13.62
C GLU A 182 -60.40 17.97 -14.95
N CYS A 183 -59.89 16.88 -15.53
CA CYS A 183 -60.45 16.25 -16.72
C CYS A 183 -61.92 15.86 -16.49
N PHE A 184 -62.24 15.22 -15.37
CA PHE A 184 -63.64 14.90 -15.02
C PHE A 184 -64.53 16.15 -14.95
N LYS A 185 -64.07 17.21 -14.28
CA LYS A 185 -64.81 18.49 -14.21
C LYS A 185 -65.03 19.10 -15.61
N LEU A 186 -64.01 19.08 -16.46
CA LEU A 186 -64.12 19.58 -17.83
C LEU A 186 -65.10 18.72 -18.65
N THR A 187 -65.05 17.40 -18.55
CA THR A 187 -65.99 16.50 -19.24
C THR A 187 -67.43 16.74 -18.81
N THR A 188 -67.70 16.91 -17.51
CA THR A 188 -69.06 17.22 -17.03
C THR A 188 -69.55 18.58 -17.55
N THR A 189 -68.66 19.57 -17.59
CA THR A 189 -68.96 20.91 -18.13
C THR A 189 -69.21 20.86 -19.65
N GLN A 190 -68.37 20.14 -20.39
CA GLN A 190 -68.51 19.92 -21.83
C GLN A 190 -69.85 19.25 -22.14
N LYS A 191 -70.18 18.14 -21.45
CA LYS A 191 -71.46 17.44 -21.62
C LYS A 191 -72.66 18.36 -21.39
N THR A 192 -72.60 19.18 -20.34
CA THR A 192 -73.66 20.17 -20.04
C THR A 192 -73.81 21.19 -21.18
N ALA A 193 -72.70 21.64 -21.76
CA ALA A 193 -72.71 22.56 -22.90
C ALA A 193 -73.25 21.89 -24.17
N GLU A 194 -72.86 20.65 -24.46
CA GLU A 194 -73.37 19.84 -25.57
C GLU A 194 -74.89 19.63 -25.48
N ASP A 195 -75.40 19.26 -24.30
CA ASP A 195 -76.83 19.10 -24.06
C ASP A 195 -77.59 20.42 -24.29
N LYS A 196 -77.02 21.55 -23.87
CA LYS A 196 -77.59 22.88 -24.10
C LYS A 196 -77.60 23.26 -25.57
N ILE A 197 -76.53 22.96 -26.32
CA ILE A 197 -76.46 23.20 -27.77
C ILE A 197 -77.53 22.37 -28.48
N LYS A 198 -77.62 21.08 -28.18
CA LYS A 198 -78.63 20.18 -28.75
C LYS A 198 -80.05 20.69 -28.54
N HIS A 199 -80.36 21.19 -27.33
CA HIS A 199 -81.65 21.81 -27.05
C HIS A 199 -81.90 23.08 -27.87
N LEU A 200 -80.88 23.92 -28.07
CA LEU A 200 -80.99 25.12 -28.90
C LEU A 200 -81.14 24.80 -30.38
N GLU A 201 -80.45 23.77 -30.89
CA GLU A 201 -80.59 23.28 -32.26
C GLU A 201 -82.01 22.77 -32.54
N GLU A 202 -82.61 22.04 -31.60
CA GLU A 202 -83.99 21.57 -31.69
C GLU A 202 -84.98 22.75 -31.74
N LYS A 203 -84.81 23.75 -30.87
CA LYS A 203 -85.61 24.98 -30.92
C LYS A 203 -85.43 25.76 -32.22
N LEU A 204 -84.21 25.76 -32.78
CA LEU A 204 -83.92 26.44 -34.04
C LEU A 204 -84.64 25.76 -35.20
N LYS A 205 -84.61 24.42 -35.27
CA LYS A 205 -85.36 23.64 -36.27
C LYS A 205 -86.86 23.89 -36.19
N GLU A 206 -87.43 23.94 -34.99
CA GLU A 206 -88.85 24.27 -34.79
C GLU A 206 -89.18 25.68 -35.31
N LYS A 207 -88.34 26.68 -35.00
CA LYS A 207 -88.53 28.05 -35.50
C LYS A 207 -88.36 28.17 -37.01
N GLU A 208 -87.43 27.41 -37.59
CA GLU A 208 -87.26 27.34 -39.04
C GLU A 208 -88.49 26.71 -39.71
N HIS A 209 -89.04 25.63 -39.14
CA HIS A 209 -90.29 25.03 -39.60
C HIS A 209 -91.46 26.02 -39.54
N GLN A 210 -91.60 26.77 -38.44
CA GLN A 210 -92.60 27.84 -38.31
C GLN A 210 -92.43 28.95 -39.36
N ARG A 211 -91.20 29.39 -39.65
CA ARG A 211 -90.93 30.37 -40.71
C ARG A 211 -91.30 29.85 -42.08
N LYS A 212 -91.03 28.57 -42.36
CA LYS A 212 -91.40 27.93 -43.62
C LYS A 212 -92.92 27.89 -43.81
N LEU A 213 -93.67 27.46 -42.79
CA LEU A 213 -95.14 27.50 -42.79
C LEU A 213 -95.69 28.91 -43.06
N PHE A 214 -95.09 29.93 -42.43
CA PHE A 214 -95.49 31.32 -42.66
C PHE A 214 -95.20 31.78 -44.10
N GLN A 215 -94.04 31.41 -44.64
CA GLN A 215 -93.66 31.72 -46.01
C GLN A 215 -94.55 31.00 -47.04
N ASP A 216 -94.90 29.75 -46.81
CA ASP A 216 -95.83 28.98 -47.65
C ASP A 216 -97.20 29.67 -47.67
N LYS A 217 -97.72 30.08 -46.51
CA LYS A 217 -99.00 30.82 -46.40
C LYS A 217 -98.95 32.20 -47.06
N ALA A 218 -97.83 32.91 -46.95
CA ALA A 218 -97.64 34.18 -47.65
C ALA A 218 -97.61 33.98 -49.18
N SER A 219 -96.99 32.89 -49.65
CA SER A 219 -96.92 32.52 -51.07
C SER A 219 -98.30 32.11 -51.61
N GLU A 220 -99.08 31.37 -50.83
CA GLU A 220 -100.48 31.03 -51.13
C GLU A 220 -101.34 32.30 -51.24
N LEU A 221 -101.25 33.22 -50.28
CA LEU A 221 -101.94 34.51 -50.33
C LEU A 221 -101.51 35.35 -51.55
N GLN A 222 -100.21 35.43 -51.85
CA GLN A 222 -99.72 36.15 -53.02
C GLN A 222 -100.24 35.54 -54.33
N THR A 223 -100.27 34.22 -54.43
CA THR A 223 -100.83 33.50 -55.58
C THR A 223 -102.34 33.75 -55.69
N GLY A 224 -103.07 33.68 -54.57
CA GLY A 224 -104.50 34.01 -54.53
C GLY A 224 -104.79 35.47 -54.93
N LEU A 225 -103.96 36.42 -54.51
CA LEU A 225 -104.05 37.82 -54.94
C LEU A 225 -103.74 37.99 -56.42
N GLU A 226 -102.74 37.28 -56.97
CA GLU A 226 -102.41 37.34 -58.39
C GLU A 226 -103.51 36.73 -59.27
N ILE A 227 -104.10 35.60 -58.84
CA ILE A 227 -105.29 35.02 -59.48
C ILE A 227 -106.44 36.03 -59.48
N ASN A 228 -106.72 36.67 -58.33
CA ASN A 228 -107.73 37.72 -58.23
C ASN A 228 -107.40 38.93 -59.12
N ARG A 229 -106.12 39.33 -59.22
CA ARG A 229 -105.65 40.40 -60.11
C ARG A 229 -105.92 40.05 -61.57
N ILE A 230 -105.56 38.84 -62.00
CA ILE A 230 -105.79 38.32 -63.36
C ILE A 230 -107.30 38.32 -63.66
N LEU A 231 -108.12 37.80 -62.74
CA LEU A 231 -109.57 37.76 -62.86
C LEU A 231 -110.17 39.16 -63.04
N MET A 232 -109.79 40.13 -62.19
CA MET A 232 -110.27 41.51 -62.25
C MET A 232 -109.77 42.25 -63.50
N SER A 233 -108.53 41.99 -63.93
CA SER A 233 -107.99 42.54 -65.18
C SER A 233 -108.65 41.96 -66.44
N SER A 234 -109.27 40.78 -66.34
CA SER A 234 -110.05 40.17 -67.41
C SER A 234 -111.43 40.82 -67.60
N VAL A 235 -111.83 41.74 -66.70
CA VAL A 235 -113.10 42.50 -66.76
C VAL A 235 -112.89 44.01 -66.97
N SER A 236 -111.65 44.47 -67.24
CA SER A 236 -111.33 45.91 -67.45
C SER A 236 -110.46 46.18 -68.69
N ASN A 237 -110.89 47.13 -69.53
CA ASN A 237 -110.21 47.60 -70.75
C ASN A 237 -109.03 48.58 -70.47
N PRO A 238 -107.99 48.68 -71.33
CA PRO A 238 -106.77 49.42 -71.03
C PRO A 238 -106.85 50.91 -71.44
N LYS A 239 -106.23 51.80 -70.65
CA LYS A 239 -105.84 53.14 -71.13
C LYS A 239 -104.39 53.49 -70.78
N ARG A 240 -103.62 53.80 -71.82
CA ARG A 240 -102.27 54.37 -71.80
C ARG A 240 -102.29 55.83 -71.33
N SER A 241 -101.20 56.30 -70.72
CA SER A 241 -100.70 57.67 -70.97
C SER A 241 -99.18 57.77 -70.75
N ARG A 242 -98.52 58.58 -71.60
CA ARG A 242 -97.14 59.09 -71.48
C ARG A 242 -97.24 60.58 -71.13
N GLU A 243 -96.38 61.09 -70.24
CA GLU A 243 -95.34 62.14 -70.51
C GLU A 243 -94.82 62.91 -69.25
N LYS A 244 -93.49 62.93 -69.13
CA LYS A 244 -92.52 64.05 -68.88
C LYS A 244 -92.47 64.90 -67.56
N LYS A 245 -91.32 64.70 -66.85
CA LYS A 245 -90.19 65.62 -66.47
C LYS A 245 -90.25 66.68 -65.32
N LYS A 246 -89.10 66.67 -64.58
CA LYS A 246 -88.38 67.71 -63.75
C LYS A 246 -88.83 67.86 -62.27
N SER A 247 -87.97 68.04 -61.25
CA SER A 247 -86.52 68.36 -61.12
C SER A 247 -86.00 68.23 -59.67
N SER A 248 -84.68 67.96 -59.50
CA SER A 248 -83.73 68.36 -58.43
C SER A 248 -84.04 68.00 -56.95
N LYS A 249 -83.11 67.60 -56.05
CA LYS A 249 -81.71 68.00 -55.81
C LYS A 249 -81.08 67.04 -54.75
N LYS A 250 -79.78 66.71 -54.91
CA LYS A 250 -78.72 66.31 -53.93
C LYS A 250 -79.11 65.32 -52.79
N THR A 251 -78.46 64.16 -52.68
CA THR A 251 -77.14 64.03 -52.01
C THR A 251 -76.33 62.84 -52.54
N LYS A 252 -75.02 63.05 -52.64
CA LYS A 252 -73.98 62.14 -53.14
C LYS A 252 -73.66 61.03 -52.13
N CYS A 253 -73.35 59.82 -52.61
CA CYS A 253 -72.05 59.19 -52.35
C CYS A 253 -71.72 58.16 -53.45
N LEU A 254 -70.43 58.02 -53.71
CA LEU A 254 -69.79 57.55 -54.93
C LEU A 254 -69.70 56.02 -55.07
N LYS A 255 -69.70 55.54 -56.31
CA LYS A 255 -68.97 54.32 -56.71
C LYS A 255 -67.49 54.67 -56.92
N ARG A 256 -66.57 53.80 -56.49
CA ARG A 256 -65.46 53.18 -57.28
C ARG A 256 -64.44 52.57 -56.32
N GLY A 257 -64.03 51.32 -56.57
CA GLY A 257 -63.09 50.58 -55.74
C GLY A 257 -61.61 50.85 -56.05
N ALA A 258 -60.75 50.38 -55.15
CA ALA A 258 -59.55 49.55 -55.36
C ALA A 258 -58.71 49.52 -54.07
N SER A 259 -58.17 48.33 -53.74
CA SER A 259 -56.86 48.07 -53.10
C SER A 259 -56.37 48.99 -51.96
N GLN A 260 -56.29 48.48 -50.73
CA GLN A 260 -55.02 48.09 -50.09
C GLN A 260 -55.23 47.59 -48.65
N GLN A 261 -54.66 46.40 -48.38
CA GLN A 261 -53.90 46.01 -47.19
C GLN A 261 -54.43 46.20 -45.74
N VAL A 262 -54.46 45.04 -45.06
CA VAL A 262 -53.77 44.75 -43.78
C VAL A 262 -54.49 45.13 -42.47
N TYR A 263 -55.14 44.16 -41.82
CA TYR A 263 -54.60 43.37 -40.69
C TYR A 263 -55.73 42.48 -40.12
N SER A 264 -55.66 41.17 -40.37
CA SER A 264 -56.44 40.16 -39.66
C SER A 264 -55.44 39.35 -38.83
N LYS A 265 -55.55 39.41 -37.49
CA LYS A 265 -54.82 38.52 -36.57
C LYS A 265 -55.77 37.41 -36.13
N PHE A 266 -55.78 36.32 -36.88
CA PHE A 266 -55.95 34.98 -36.32
C PHE A 266 -54.56 34.41 -36.10
N GLY A 267 -54.20 34.18 -34.84
CA GLY A 267 -52.97 33.48 -34.47
C GLY A 267 -53.24 31.99 -34.36
N SER A 268 -52.82 31.23 -35.36
CA SER A 268 -52.58 29.80 -35.25
C SER A 268 -51.35 29.43 -36.08
N LEU A 269 -50.51 28.62 -35.46
CA LEU A 269 -49.18 28.11 -35.85
C LEU A 269 -49.08 27.57 -37.29
N PRO A 270 -47.84 27.41 -37.79
CA PRO A 270 -47.54 26.12 -38.43
C PRO A 270 -46.15 25.54 -38.16
N ILE A 271 -46.15 24.21 -38.22
CA ILE A 271 -45.06 23.26 -38.42
C ILE A 271 -44.70 23.22 -39.92
N VAL A 272 -43.41 23.23 -40.30
CA VAL A 272 -42.78 22.67 -41.53
C VAL A 272 -41.25 22.67 -41.26
N ALA A 273 -40.54 21.56 -41.09
CA ALA A 273 -40.07 20.56 -42.05
C ALA A 273 -39.07 21.07 -43.14
N GLU A 274 -37.79 20.78 -42.89
CA GLU A 274 -36.83 20.20 -43.85
C GLU A 274 -36.27 21.05 -45.03
N LYS A 275 -34.96 21.33 -45.00
CA LYS A 275 -33.95 20.91 -46.02
C LYS A 275 -32.53 21.50 -45.82
N MET A 276 -31.55 20.58 -45.75
CA MET A 276 -30.28 20.49 -46.49
C MET A 276 -29.21 21.62 -46.49
N MET A 277 -28.08 21.30 -45.84
CA MET A 277 -26.75 21.03 -46.44
C MET A 277 -26.03 22.14 -47.25
N GLN A 278 -24.93 22.70 -46.70
CA GLN A 278 -23.53 22.61 -47.20
C GLN A 278 -22.60 23.73 -46.69
N HIS A 279 -21.40 23.30 -46.26
CA HIS A 279 -20.03 23.87 -46.31
C HIS A 279 -19.80 25.40 -46.28
N TYR A 280 -18.88 25.86 -45.41
CA TYR A 280 -17.54 26.42 -45.73
C TYR A 280 -16.86 26.94 -44.43
N GLY A 281 -15.61 26.55 -44.18
CA GLY A 281 -14.68 27.25 -43.27
C GLY A 281 -13.88 28.34 -44.02
N PRO A 282 -13.15 29.24 -43.33
CA PRO A 282 -11.69 29.02 -43.25
C PRO A 282 -10.95 29.54 -41.98
N HIS A 283 -9.85 28.82 -41.69
CA HIS A 283 -8.54 29.17 -41.12
C HIS A 283 -8.23 30.52 -40.44
N ILE A 284 -7.56 30.45 -39.28
CA ILE A 284 -6.34 31.26 -38.96
C ILE A 284 -5.27 30.34 -38.33
N LEU A 285 -4.04 30.55 -38.80
CA LEU A 285 -2.77 29.85 -38.56
C LEU A 285 -1.78 30.82 -37.90
N GLN A 286 -1.00 30.38 -36.89
CA GLN A 286 0.40 30.80 -36.61
C GLN A 286 0.93 29.98 -35.40
N LYS A 287 1.74 28.92 -35.59
CA LYS A 287 3.20 28.75 -35.79
C LYS A 287 4.06 28.73 -34.49
N PRO A 288 5.12 27.88 -34.43
CA PRO A 288 5.81 27.43 -33.20
C PRO A 288 7.25 27.99 -33.06
N PRO A 289 8.02 27.53 -32.04
CA PRO A 289 9.47 27.44 -32.17
C PRO A 289 10.05 26.06 -31.82
N ALA A 290 11.21 25.80 -32.41
CA ALA A 290 11.94 24.54 -32.41
C ALA A 290 13.23 24.61 -31.58
N VAL A 291 13.82 23.42 -31.38
CA VAL A 291 15.23 23.09 -31.07
C VAL A 291 15.65 23.13 -29.60
N THR A 292 16.07 21.97 -29.05
CA THR A 292 17.50 21.64 -28.75
C THR A 292 17.61 20.20 -28.19
N GLU A 293 18.42 19.35 -28.84
CA GLU A 293 18.88 18.04 -28.34
C GLU A 293 19.76 18.20 -27.09
N PRO A 294 19.93 17.13 -26.28
CA PRO A 294 21.29 16.62 -26.16
C PRO A 294 21.40 15.09 -26.24
N ARG A 295 22.42 14.67 -27.00
CA ARG A 295 22.98 13.32 -27.03
C ARG A 295 23.56 12.92 -25.68
N CYS A 296 23.32 11.69 -25.24
CA CYS A 296 24.34 10.94 -24.49
C CYS A 296 24.17 9.43 -24.73
N LEU A 297 25.19 8.81 -25.34
CA LEU A 297 25.35 7.37 -25.43
C LEU A 297 25.68 6.79 -24.05
N TYR A 298 25.04 5.70 -23.64
CA TYR A 298 25.67 4.63 -22.86
C TYR A 298 25.02 3.27 -23.18
N LYS A 299 25.84 2.23 -23.28
CA LYS A 299 25.50 0.89 -23.81
C LYS A 299 24.67 0.06 -22.82
N PRO A 300 23.83 -0.88 -23.26
CA PRO A 300 23.16 -1.84 -22.39
C PRO A 300 24.08 -3.02 -22.05
N THR A 301 24.30 -3.29 -20.76
CA THR A 301 24.92 -4.54 -20.30
C THR A 301 23.84 -5.47 -19.78
N ARG A 302 23.52 -6.51 -20.57
CA ARG A 302 22.91 -7.74 -20.06
C ARG A 302 23.97 -8.49 -19.26
N THR A 303 23.69 -8.85 -18.01
CA THR A 303 24.07 -10.16 -17.46
C THR A 303 23.31 -10.48 -16.19
N THR A 304 22.60 -11.61 -16.25
CA THR A 304 22.25 -12.48 -15.13
C THR A 304 23.44 -12.70 -14.18
N SER A 305 23.22 -12.63 -12.87
CA SER A 305 24.09 -13.36 -11.93
C SER A 305 23.26 -13.96 -10.80
N HIS A 306 23.21 -15.29 -10.79
CA HIS A 306 23.04 -16.06 -9.57
C HIS A 306 24.37 -16.02 -8.81
N CYS A 307 24.37 -15.58 -7.56
CA CYS A 307 25.36 -16.01 -6.57
C CYS A 307 24.69 -16.12 -5.19
N LYS A 308 24.72 -17.34 -4.63
CA LYS A 308 24.56 -17.59 -3.20
C LYS A 308 25.90 -17.29 -2.52
N ALA A 309 25.89 -16.55 -1.39
CA ALA A 309 26.77 -16.75 -0.22
C ALA A 309 26.44 -15.75 0.91
N VAL A 310 25.87 -16.26 2.02
CA VAL A 310 26.14 -16.09 3.48
C VAL A 310 26.81 -14.77 3.99
N PRO A 311 26.44 -14.26 5.19
CA PRO A 311 26.48 -12.83 5.55
C PRO A 311 27.73 -12.40 6.35
N PRO A 312 27.95 -11.09 6.52
CA PRO A 312 28.74 -10.54 7.62
C PRO A 312 27.84 -9.80 8.63
N ASP A 313 27.93 -10.22 9.89
CA ASP A 313 27.31 -9.60 11.07
C ASP A 313 28.26 -8.51 11.67
N PRO A 314 27.94 -7.79 12.76
CA PRO A 314 27.45 -6.42 12.69
C PRO A 314 28.23 -5.48 13.63
N GLU A 315 28.99 -4.50 13.11
CA GLU A 315 29.60 -3.50 14.01
C GLU A 315 30.04 -2.24 13.25
N LYS A 316 29.08 -1.60 12.56
CA LYS A 316 29.22 -0.20 12.14
C LYS A 316 27.87 0.47 12.35
N SER A 317 27.88 1.57 13.09
CA SER A 317 26.74 2.49 13.20
C SER A 317 26.14 2.69 11.80
N ILE A 318 24.97 2.10 11.55
CA ILE A 318 24.22 2.31 10.31
C ILE A 318 23.92 3.80 10.30
N SER A 319 24.63 4.54 9.46
CA SER A 319 24.43 5.97 9.34
C SER A 319 22.99 6.18 8.87
N ILE A 320 22.25 7.07 9.52
CA ILE A 320 20.89 7.45 9.09
C ILE A 320 20.90 7.87 7.60
N CYS A 321 22.04 8.35 7.10
CA CYS A 321 22.28 8.69 5.71
C CYS A 321 22.26 7.49 4.76
N ASP A 322 22.70 6.29 5.19
CA ASP A 322 22.75 5.09 4.35
C ASP A 322 21.35 4.54 4.09
N ASN A 323 20.51 4.44 5.14
CA ASN A 323 19.11 4.01 5.03
C ASN A 323 18.27 4.97 4.17
N LEU A 324 18.54 6.28 4.28
CA LEU A 324 17.84 7.30 3.49
C LEU A 324 18.25 7.25 2.02
N SER A 325 19.51 6.89 1.73
CA SER A 325 20.01 6.68 0.37
C SER A 325 19.40 5.43 -0.27
N GLU A 326 19.30 4.33 0.49
CA GLU A 326 18.65 3.09 0.02
C GLU A 326 17.17 3.33 -0.32
N LEU A 327 16.45 4.07 0.54
CA LEU A 327 15.06 4.44 0.25
C LEU A 327 14.93 5.34 -0.98
N LEU A 328 15.83 6.31 -1.16
CA LEU A 328 15.84 7.17 -2.34
C LEU A 328 16.05 6.35 -3.62
N MET A 329 17.01 5.43 -3.62
CA MET A 329 17.27 4.53 -4.74
C MET A 329 16.04 3.69 -5.10
N ALA A 330 15.40 3.06 -4.10
CA ALA A 330 14.20 2.26 -4.32
C ALA A 330 13.05 3.09 -4.92
N MET A 331 12.86 4.33 -4.44
CA MET A 331 11.84 5.22 -4.99
C MET A 331 12.13 5.67 -6.43
N GLN A 332 13.41 5.89 -6.76
CA GLN A 332 13.85 6.21 -8.11
C GLN A 332 13.63 5.03 -9.06
N ASP A 333 13.97 3.81 -8.65
CA ASP A 333 13.72 2.59 -9.43
C ASP A 333 12.22 2.40 -9.72
N GLU A 334 11.36 2.66 -8.73
CA GLU A 334 9.91 2.59 -8.91
C GLU A 334 9.37 3.70 -9.84
N PHE A 335 9.97 4.89 -9.82
CA PHE A 335 9.62 5.98 -10.73
C PHE A 335 10.04 5.68 -12.16
N ASP A 336 11.22 5.08 -12.33
CA ASP A 336 11.72 4.62 -13.62
C ASP A 336 10.85 3.48 -14.17
N GLN A 337 10.42 2.55 -13.32
CA GLN A 337 9.48 1.49 -13.70
C GLN A 337 8.15 2.08 -14.20
N MET A 338 7.58 3.09 -13.52
CA MET A 338 6.37 3.77 -13.99
C MET A 338 6.61 4.53 -15.30
N SER A 339 7.79 5.14 -15.48
CA SER A 339 8.16 5.82 -16.72
C SER A 339 8.26 4.84 -17.90
N MET A 340 8.75 3.62 -17.66
CA MET A 340 8.80 2.55 -18.63
C MET A 340 7.39 2.03 -18.98
N GLU A 341 6.52 1.88 -17.99
CA GLU A 341 5.10 1.54 -18.20
C GLU A 341 4.37 2.61 -19.01
N HIS A 342 4.60 3.89 -18.72
CA HIS A 342 4.02 5.01 -19.46
C HIS A 342 4.42 4.97 -20.93
N ARG A 343 5.71 4.74 -21.22
CA ARG A 343 6.18 4.59 -22.60
C ARG A 343 5.57 3.37 -23.29
N LYS A 344 5.40 2.26 -22.57
CA LYS A 344 4.79 1.05 -23.10
C LYS A 344 3.31 1.26 -23.43
N LEU A 345 2.54 1.90 -22.55
CA LEU A 345 1.14 2.22 -22.78
C LEU A 345 0.97 3.21 -23.94
N LEU A 346 1.85 4.21 -24.07
CA LEU A 346 1.86 5.11 -25.23
C LEU A 346 2.09 4.36 -26.54
N ASN A 347 3.05 3.43 -26.58
CA ASN A 347 3.28 2.62 -27.77
C ASN A 347 2.07 1.72 -28.09
N GLN A 348 1.43 1.13 -27.07
CA GLN A 348 0.21 0.33 -27.25
C GLN A 348 -0.96 1.15 -27.78
N MET A 349 -1.07 2.41 -27.38
CA MET A 349 -2.07 3.35 -27.89
C MET A 349 -1.83 3.69 -29.38
N GLU A 350 -0.58 3.83 -29.79
CA GLU A 350 -0.21 4.07 -31.20
C GLU A 350 -0.42 2.84 -32.09
N GLU A 351 -0.22 1.64 -31.55
CA GLU A 351 -0.39 0.36 -32.26
C GLU A 351 -1.85 -0.13 -32.34
N THR A 352 -2.77 0.41 -31.53
CA THR A 352 -4.17 -0.05 -31.48
C THR A 352 -5.07 0.72 -32.45
N GLU A 353 -5.78 -0.01 -33.32
CA GLU A 353 -6.75 0.57 -34.26
C GLU A 353 -8.18 0.65 -33.69
N SER A 354 -8.44 -0.01 -32.56
CA SER A 354 -9.76 -0.06 -31.94
C SER A 354 -9.99 1.12 -31.02
N ARG A 355 -10.95 1.98 -31.37
CA ARG A 355 -11.27 3.21 -30.61
C ARG A 355 -11.59 2.97 -29.14
N SER A 356 -12.32 1.90 -28.81
CA SER A 356 -12.67 1.61 -27.40
C SER A 356 -11.45 1.21 -26.58
N VAL A 357 -10.49 0.51 -27.18
CA VAL A 357 -9.24 0.11 -26.51
C VAL A 357 -8.32 1.31 -26.35
N CYS A 358 -8.31 2.25 -27.32
CA CYS A 358 -7.59 3.51 -27.17
C CYS A 358 -8.13 4.34 -25.99
N GLU A 359 -9.46 4.47 -25.85
CA GLU A 359 -10.09 5.21 -24.74
C GLU A 359 -9.74 4.59 -23.37
N ASP A 360 -9.69 3.25 -23.27
CA ASP A 360 -9.27 2.54 -22.06
C ASP A 360 -7.77 2.80 -21.73
N ILE A 361 -6.89 2.74 -22.74
CA ILE A 361 -5.45 3.02 -22.58
C ILE A 361 -5.20 4.50 -22.20
N GLU A 362 -5.97 5.44 -22.75
CA GLU A 362 -5.92 6.86 -22.38
C GLU A 362 -6.28 7.06 -20.89
N CYS A 363 -7.31 6.36 -20.39
CA CYS A 363 -7.68 6.40 -18.98
C CYS A 363 -6.57 5.82 -18.08
N GLU A 364 -5.95 4.70 -18.49
CA GLU A 364 -4.81 4.11 -17.77
C GLU A 364 -3.58 5.02 -17.75
N LEU A 365 -3.28 5.69 -18.87
CA LEU A 365 -2.21 6.69 -18.98
C LEU A 365 -2.46 7.87 -18.05
N GLU A 366 -3.68 8.43 -18.03
CA GLU A 366 -4.01 9.56 -17.15
C GLU A 366 -3.81 9.19 -15.67
N HIS A 367 -4.23 7.98 -15.29
CA HIS A 367 -4.02 7.48 -13.93
C HIS A 367 -2.53 7.26 -13.62
N LEU A 368 -1.76 6.72 -14.57
CA LEU A 368 -0.33 6.50 -14.40
C LEU A 368 0.45 7.83 -14.27
N VAL A 369 0.10 8.85 -15.06
CA VAL A 369 0.70 10.18 -14.97
C VAL A 369 0.47 10.80 -13.59
N LYS A 370 -0.76 10.75 -13.06
CA LYS A 370 -1.05 11.24 -11.70
C LYS A 370 -0.19 10.52 -10.65
N LYS A 371 0.01 9.21 -10.81
CA LYS A 371 0.88 8.42 -9.92
C LYS A 371 2.35 8.80 -10.05
N MET A 372 2.83 9.07 -11.26
CA MET A 372 4.18 9.58 -11.51
C MET A 372 4.40 10.95 -10.86
N GLU A 373 3.46 11.89 -11.01
CA GLU A 373 3.54 13.21 -10.37
C GLU A 373 3.67 13.12 -8.85
N ILE A 374 2.80 12.33 -8.21
CA ILE A 374 2.84 12.11 -6.76
C ILE A 374 4.17 11.52 -6.33
N LYS A 375 4.70 10.52 -7.06
CA LYS A 375 5.99 9.92 -6.71
C LYS A 375 7.15 10.88 -6.92
N GLY A 376 7.12 11.69 -7.98
CA GLY A 376 8.09 12.76 -8.21
C GLY A 376 8.14 13.77 -7.06
N GLU A 377 6.98 14.15 -6.51
CA GLU A 377 6.92 14.99 -5.30
C GLU A 377 7.51 14.29 -4.08
N GLN A 378 7.22 13.00 -3.88
CA GLN A 378 7.75 12.24 -2.75
C GLN A 378 9.29 12.15 -2.82
N ILE A 379 9.85 11.85 -4.01
CA ILE A 379 11.30 11.83 -4.24
C ILE A 379 11.88 13.22 -3.94
N SER A 380 11.26 14.28 -4.43
CA SER A 380 11.71 15.66 -4.18
C SER A 380 11.72 16.04 -2.69
N LYS A 381 10.69 15.61 -1.94
CA LYS A 381 10.62 15.80 -0.47
C LYS A 381 11.73 15.02 0.24
N LEU A 382 11.97 13.78 -0.20
CA LEU A 382 13.00 12.91 0.38
C LEU A 382 14.41 13.44 0.13
N MET A 383 14.71 13.91 -1.09
CA MET A 383 15.99 14.55 -1.42
C MET A 383 16.24 15.79 -0.55
N LYS A 384 15.24 16.67 -0.39
CA LYS A 384 15.35 17.86 0.48
C LYS A 384 15.61 17.49 1.95
N HIS A 385 14.99 16.42 2.43
CA HIS A 385 15.24 15.91 3.77
C HIS A 385 16.67 15.37 3.90
N GLN A 386 17.13 14.60 2.92
CA GLN A 386 18.49 14.07 2.87
C GLN A 386 19.55 15.18 2.87
N ASP A 387 19.36 16.24 2.08
CA ASP A 387 20.24 17.41 2.09
C ASP A 387 20.24 18.12 3.45
N SER A 388 19.08 18.17 4.11
CA SER A 388 18.97 18.77 5.44
C SER A 388 19.68 17.94 6.51
N VAL A 389 19.59 16.61 6.43
CA VAL A 389 20.27 15.68 7.34
C VAL A 389 21.79 15.67 7.11
N ARG A 390 22.26 15.78 5.86
CA ARG A 390 23.71 15.85 5.55
C ARG A 390 24.37 17.18 5.97
N ARG A 391 23.59 18.25 6.15
CA ARG A 391 24.08 19.56 6.61
C ARG A 391 24.11 19.71 8.14
N LEU A 392 23.43 18.83 8.86
CA LEU A 392 23.50 18.70 10.32
C LEU A 392 24.74 17.86 10.68
#